data_AF-A0A7K0NBI5-F1
#
_entry.id   AF-A0A7K0NBI5-F1
#
_cell.length_a   1.000
_cell.length_b   1.000
_cell.length_c   1.000
_cell.angle_alpha   90.00
_cell.angle_beta   90.00
_cell.angle_gamma   90.00
#
_symmetry.space_group_name_H-M   'P 1'
#
loop_
_entity.id
_entity.type
_entity.pdbx_description
1 polymer ?
#
loop_
_entity_poly.entity_id
_entity_poly.type
_entity_poly.pdbx_seq_one_letter_code
_entity_poly.pdbx_strand_id
1 'polypeptide(L)'
;MTSFLLQRLVLPRPETTEPLLYVRTQGDVSFANETAVLVKGAELSFDTSFGVFAAGRWKRLTSVDCLSVTVHASGSGRIELVGVRSVVRGLSLQEKIVASSGISSSGKTTLEVPDFAKTSIGTYFIKVSAEQSDVVVSGGQWTTTTTAPREVRLSLSITTFNRQDYVKPTVAKVLQLV
;
A
#
# COMPACT_ATOMS: atom_id res chain seq x y z
N MET A 1 -4.70 -20.11 7.89
CA MET A 1 -4.96 -19.03 8.87
C MET A 1 -5.78 -17.95 8.19
N THR A 2 -6.77 -17.38 8.87
CA THR A 2 -7.57 -16.28 8.33
C THR A 2 -6.73 -15.02 8.28
N SER A 3 -6.78 -14.28 7.16
CA SER A 3 -6.06 -13.02 6.95
C SER A 3 -7.05 -11.89 6.75
N PHE A 4 -6.82 -10.76 7.40
CA PHE A 4 -7.66 -9.57 7.37
C PHE A 4 -6.96 -8.45 6.59
N LEU A 5 -7.67 -7.82 5.66
CA LEU A 5 -7.18 -6.70 4.87
C LEU A 5 -7.11 -5.43 5.75
N LEU A 6 -5.95 -4.75 5.73
CA LEU A 6 -5.78 -3.46 6.40
C LEU A 6 -5.72 -2.29 5.43
N GLN A 7 -4.98 -2.43 4.32
CA GLN A 7 -4.78 -1.38 3.33
C GLN A 7 -4.43 -2.01 1.97
N ARG A 8 -4.89 -1.42 0.86
CA ARG A 8 -4.47 -1.81 -0.49
C ARG A 8 -3.32 -0.92 -0.97
N LEU A 9 -2.39 -1.49 -1.72
CA LEU A 9 -1.46 -0.74 -2.57
C LEU A 9 -2.18 -0.46 -3.88
N VAL A 10 -2.50 0.82 -4.11
CA VAL A 10 -3.33 1.26 -5.24
C VAL A 10 -2.46 2.04 -6.21
N LEU A 11 -2.56 1.70 -7.49
CA LEU A 11 -1.91 2.45 -8.57
C LEU A 11 -2.80 3.61 -9.00
N PRO A 12 -2.21 4.73 -9.46
CA PRO A 12 -3.00 5.80 -10.04
C PRO A 12 -3.67 5.32 -11.33
N ARG A 13 -4.94 5.67 -11.49
CA ARG A 13 -5.67 5.48 -12.75
C ARG A 13 -5.37 6.61 -13.74
N PRO A 14 -5.59 6.43 -15.05
CA PRO A 14 -5.36 7.48 -16.05
C PRO A 14 -6.04 8.81 -15.74
N GLU A 15 -7.21 8.80 -15.11
CA GLU A 15 -7.98 9.98 -14.70
C GLU A 15 -7.51 10.62 -13.37
N THR A 16 -6.51 10.02 -12.71
CA THR A 16 -6.00 10.53 -11.42
C THR A 16 -5.24 11.83 -11.65
N THR A 17 -5.76 12.94 -11.11
CA THR A 17 -5.14 14.26 -11.24
C THR A 17 -3.81 14.38 -10.49
N GLU A 18 -3.63 13.60 -9.42
CA GLU A 18 -2.46 13.67 -8.53
C GLU A 18 -1.81 12.29 -8.36
N PRO A 19 -1.19 11.72 -9.42
CA PRO A 19 -0.65 10.34 -9.39
C PRO A 19 0.48 10.16 -8.38
N LEU A 20 1.22 11.24 -8.07
CA LEU A 20 2.32 11.25 -7.09
C LEU A 20 1.86 11.03 -5.64
N LEU A 21 0.56 11.13 -5.36
CA LEU A 21 0.01 10.74 -4.06
C LEU A 21 -0.07 9.22 -3.88
N TYR A 22 0.07 8.45 -4.97
CA TYR A 22 -0.06 6.99 -4.99
C TYR A 22 1.29 6.30 -5.20
N VAL A 23 2.06 6.72 -6.20
CA VAL A 23 3.36 6.10 -6.51
C VAL A 23 4.37 7.14 -7.02
N ARG A 24 5.65 6.85 -6.82
CA ARG A 24 6.77 7.52 -7.49
C ARG A 24 7.44 6.53 -8.43
N THR A 25 7.96 7.03 -9.54
CA THR A 25 8.61 6.20 -10.56
C THR A 25 10.00 6.71 -10.87
N GLN A 26 10.88 5.80 -11.24
CA GLN A 26 12.20 6.09 -11.78
C GLN A 26 12.41 5.24 -13.03
N GLY A 27 12.94 5.83 -14.10
CA GLY A 27 13.08 5.16 -15.39
C GLY A 27 11.77 5.14 -16.19
N ASP A 28 11.67 4.19 -17.12
CA ASP A 28 10.53 4.07 -18.03
C ASP A 28 9.41 3.23 -17.39
N VAL A 29 8.35 3.93 -16.95
CA VAL A 29 7.16 3.36 -16.33
C VAL A 29 5.91 3.92 -16.99
N SER A 30 5.03 3.03 -17.44
CA SER A 30 3.73 3.40 -18.01
C SER A 30 2.58 2.80 -17.22
N PHE A 31 1.42 3.46 -17.24
CA PHE A 31 0.21 3.01 -16.55
C PHE A 31 -0.88 2.68 -17.57
N ALA A 32 -1.41 1.45 -17.51
CA ALA A 32 -2.49 0.99 -18.37
C ALA A 32 -3.35 -0.06 -17.66
N ASN A 33 -4.66 -0.03 -17.85
CA ASN A 33 -5.60 -1.06 -17.36
C ASN A 33 -5.41 -1.44 -15.87
N GLU A 34 -5.31 -0.45 -14.99
CA GLU A 34 -5.05 -0.65 -13.54
C GLU A 34 -3.72 -1.36 -13.22
N THR A 35 -2.78 -1.35 -14.15
CA THR A 35 -1.42 -1.88 -13.99
C THR A 35 -0.36 -0.83 -14.30
N ALA A 36 0.83 -1.03 -13.74
CA ALA A 36 2.04 -0.30 -14.07
C ALA A 36 3.02 -1.26 -14.76
N VAL A 37 3.52 -0.87 -15.92
CA VAL A 37 4.55 -1.61 -16.67
C VAL A 37 5.87 -0.89 -16.46
N LEU A 38 6.81 -1.56 -15.82
CA LEU A 38 8.17 -1.10 -15.56
C LEU A 38 9.07 -1.77 -16.60
N VAL A 39 9.68 -0.99 -17.47
CA VAL A 39 10.73 -1.49 -18.36
C VAL A 39 11.94 -1.91 -17.52
N LYS A 40 12.68 -2.93 -17.95
CA LYS A 40 13.94 -3.34 -17.31
C LYS A 40 14.80 -2.14 -16.88
N GLY A 41 15.16 -2.11 -15.59
CA GLY A 41 15.92 -1.03 -14.97
C GLY A 41 15.06 0.10 -14.36
N ALA A 42 13.76 0.10 -14.59
CA ALA A 42 12.82 1.03 -13.96
C ALA A 42 12.38 0.56 -12.57
N GLU A 43 11.86 1.50 -11.79
CA GLU A 43 11.42 1.30 -10.42
C GLU A 43 10.10 2.03 -10.16
N LEU A 44 9.28 1.42 -9.31
CA LEU A 44 8.05 1.99 -8.77
C LEU A 44 8.08 1.91 -7.24
N SER A 45 7.82 3.03 -6.58
CA SER A 45 7.83 3.15 -5.12
C SER A 45 6.50 3.65 -4.58
N PHE A 46 6.06 3.06 -3.47
CA PHE A 46 4.87 3.45 -2.71
C PHE A 46 5.20 4.36 -1.52
N ASP A 47 6.33 5.09 -1.56
CA ASP A 47 6.75 6.09 -0.56
C ASP A 47 5.94 7.40 -0.68
N THR A 48 4.63 7.27 -0.71
CA THR A 48 3.65 8.32 -1.01
C THR A 48 2.53 8.38 0.02
N SER A 49 1.74 9.45 -0.01
CA SER A 49 0.65 9.66 0.94
C SER A 49 -0.33 8.49 1.06
N PHE A 50 -0.68 7.82 -0.04
CA PHE A 50 -1.57 6.65 -0.05
C PHE A 50 -0.84 5.31 -0.11
N GLY A 51 0.43 5.30 -0.52
CA GLY A 51 1.22 4.07 -0.66
C GLY A 51 1.81 3.56 0.66
N VAL A 52 2.12 4.46 1.60
CA VAL A 52 2.76 4.07 2.87
C VAL A 52 1.78 3.41 3.85
N PHE A 53 2.29 2.47 4.65
CA PHE A 53 1.59 1.90 5.80
C PHE A 53 2.07 2.57 7.10
N ALA A 54 1.17 3.27 7.79
CA ALA A 54 1.48 4.03 9.01
C ALA A 54 1.61 3.16 10.26
N ALA A 55 2.63 2.28 10.30
CA ALA A 55 2.88 1.31 11.37
C ALA A 55 2.83 1.88 12.79
N GLY A 56 3.41 3.06 13.01
CA GLY A 56 3.41 3.72 14.32
C GLY A 56 2.01 4.12 14.80
N ARG A 57 1.06 4.39 13.90
CA ARG A 57 -0.34 4.64 14.27
C ARG A 57 -1.08 3.34 14.59
N TRP A 58 -0.90 2.32 13.75
CA TRP A 58 -1.47 0.99 13.98
C TRP A 58 -1.08 0.44 15.36
N LYS A 59 0.22 0.40 15.67
CA LYS A 59 0.70 -0.08 16.98
C LYS A 59 0.21 0.72 18.17
N ARG A 60 -0.02 2.03 18.00
CA ARG A 60 -0.47 2.91 19.09
C ARG A 60 -1.98 2.81 19.35
N LEU A 61 -2.77 2.56 18.31
CA LEU A 61 -4.22 2.73 18.34
C LEU A 61 -5.00 1.42 18.19
N THR A 62 -4.34 0.30 17.89
CA THR A 62 -4.99 -0.99 17.63
C THR A 62 -4.25 -2.14 18.30
N SER A 63 -4.86 -3.34 18.29
CA SER A 63 -4.27 -4.59 18.78
C SER A 63 -3.47 -5.36 17.73
N VAL A 64 -3.25 -4.79 16.53
CA VAL A 64 -2.54 -5.48 15.44
C VAL A 64 -1.08 -5.70 15.82
N ASP A 65 -0.67 -6.96 15.88
CA ASP A 65 0.66 -7.39 16.34
C ASP A 65 1.51 -8.03 15.24
N CYS A 66 0.88 -8.49 14.16
CA CYS A 66 1.54 -9.01 12.98
C CYS A 66 1.10 -8.26 11.71
N LEU A 67 1.99 -8.20 10.74
CA LEU A 67 1.78 -7.50 9.47
C LEU A 67 2.47 -8.25 8.35
N SER A 68 1.77 -8.41 7.24
CA SER A 68 2.31 -8.95 5.99
C SER A 68 1.87 -8.06 4.83
N VAL A 69 2.63 -8.11 3.74
CA VAL A 69 2.29 -7.43 2.50
C VAL A 69 2.38 -8.42 1.36
N THR A 70 1.31 -8.50 0.57
CA THR A 70 1.29 -9.24 -0.69
C THR A 70 1.27 -8.26 -1.84
N VAL A 71 2.27 -8.35 -2.71
CA VAL A 71 2.38 -7.56 -3.93
C VAL A 71 2.00 -8.44 -5.12
N HIS A 72 1.19 -7.89 -6.02
CA HIS A 72 0.79 -8.53 -7.26
C HIS A 72 1.67 -7.99 -8.38
N ALA A 73 2.60 -8.82 -8.85
CA ALA A 73 3.53 -8.46 -9.91
C ALA A 73 3.96 -9.69 -10.71
N SER A 74 4.17 -9.54 -12.00
CA SER A 74 4.70 -10.57 -12.90
C SER A 74 5.90 -10.06 -13.69
N GLY A 75 6.82 -10.96 -14.04
CA GLY A 75 8.10 -10.61 -14.67
C GLY A 75 9.25 -10.94 -13.73
N SER A 76 10.42 -10.39 -14.03
CA SER A 76 11.66 -10.69 -13.32
C SER A 76 12.24 -9.42 -12.69
N GLY A 77 12.14 -9.35 -11.38
CA GLY A 77 12.50 -8.17 -10.60
C GLY A 77 12.48 -8.45 -9.10
N ARG A 78 12.59 -7.39 -8.32
CA ARG A 78 12.70 -7.43 -6.86
C ARG A 78 11.60 -6.60 -6.21
N ILE A 79 11.08 -7.13 -5.12
CA ILE A 79 10.17 -6.43 -4.21
C ILE A 79 10.91 -6.21 -2.91
N GLU A 80 11.01 -4.95 -2.49
CA GLU A 80 11.64 -4.54 -1.25
C GLU A 80 10.60 -3.94 -0.30
N LEU A 81 10.58 -4.46 0.92
CA LEU A 81 9.87 -3.88 2.03
C LEU A 81 10.82 -2.91 2.75
N VAL A 82 10.55 -1.62 2.64
CA VAL A 82 11.37 -0.57 3.23
C VAL A 82 10.70 -0.04 4.49
N GLY A 83 11.44 -0.02 5.59
CA GLY A 83 11.03 0.59 6.85
C GLY A 83 11.67 1.94 7.07
N VAL A 84 10.87 2.92 7.49
CA VAL A 84 11.32 4.29 7.79
C VAL A 84 11.15 4.57 9.28
N ARG A 85 12.24 5.01 9.93
CA ARG A 85 12.23 5.46 11.32
C ARG A 85 12.72 6.90 11.44
N SER A 86 12.17 7.64 12.39
CA SER A 86 12.70 8.95 12.76
C SER A 86 13.84 8.77 13.76
N VAL A 87 15.00 9.38 13.46
CA VAL A 87 16.20 9.29 14.31
C VAL A 87 16.30 10.49 15.25
N VAL A 88 15.96 11.68 14.74
CA VAL A 88 15.88 12.93 15.51
C VAL A 88 14.47 13.45 15.32
N ARG A 89 13.68 13.62 16.39
CA ARG A 89 12.26 14.08 16.44
C ARG A 89 11.71 14.73 15.14
N GLY A 90 11.47 13.93 14.10
CA GLY A 90 11.02 14.38 12.77
C GLY A 90 12.05 15.08 11.86
N LEU A 91 13.25 15.43 12.34
CA LEU A 91 14.30 16.14 11.60
C LEU A 91 15.19 15.24 10.73
N SER A 92 15.28 13.96 11.06
CA SER A 92 16.03 12.98 10.27
C SER A 92 15.25 11.68 10.16
N LEU A 93 15.15 11.19 8.93
CA LEU A 93 14.57 9.91 8.57
C LEU A 93 15.68 8.96 8.14
N GLN A 94 15.58 7.73 8.59
CA GLN A 94 16.44 6.65 8.12
C GLN A 94 15.59 5.55 7.53
N GLU A 95 15.96 5.16 6.31
CA GLU A 95 15.37 4.03 5.60
C GLU A 95 16.22 2.78 5.77
N LYS A 96 15.57 1.63 5.81
CA LYS A 96 16.21 0.32 5.83
C LYS A 96 15.33 -0.69 5.11
N ILE A 97 15.91 -1.47 4.20
CA ILE A 97 15.26 -2.66 3.65
C ILE A 97 15.17 -3.68 4.78
N VAL A 98 13.94 -4.03 5.18
CA VAL A 98 13.69 -4.98 6.27
C VAL A 98 13.42 -6.40 5.77
N ALA A 99 12.92 -6.52 4.54
CA ALA A 99 12.75 -7.78 3.84
C ALA A 99 12.79 -7.51 2.33
N SER A 100 13.20 -8.50 1.55
CA SER A 100 13.18 -8.43 0.10
C SER A 100 13.00 -9.82 -0.50
N SER A 101 12.34 -9.91 -1.64
CA SER A 101 12.23 -11.13 -2.41
C SER A 101 12.25 -10.83 -3.90
N GLY A 102 12.70 -11.79 -4.70
CA GLY A 102 12.37 -11.80 -6.12
C GLY A 102 10.87 -11.96 -6.33
N ILE A 103 10.38 -11.52 -7.48
CA ILE A 103 8.98 -11.69 -7.88
C ILE A 103 8.68 -13.18 -8.09
N SER A 104 7.68 -13.68 -7.38
CA SER A 104 7.20 -15.06 -7.49
C SER A 104 6.60 -15.33 -8.87
N SER A 105 6.85 -16.52 -9.41
CA SER A 105 6.23 -17.00 -10.65
C SER A 105 4.70 -17.12 -10.57
N SER A 106 4.14 -17.20 -9.36
CA SER A 106 2.68 -17.18 -9.13
C SER A 106 2.03 -15.81 -9.34
N GLY A 107 2.83 -14.77 -9.55
CA GLY A 107 2.37 -13.38 -9.63
C GLY A 107 2.04 -12.74 -8.28
N LYS A 108 2.15 -13.49 -7.18
CA LYS A 108 1.87 -13.03 -5.81
C LYS A 108 3.08 -13.28 -4.93
N THR A 109 3.69 -12.20 -4.46
CA THR A 109 4.86 -12.26 -3.57
C THR A 109 4.47 -11.69 -2.22
N THR A 110 4.61 -12.49 -1.16
CA THR A 110 4.27 -12.07 0.20
C THR A 110 5.56 -11.89 1.01
N LEU A 111 5.69 -10.75 1.67
CA LEU A 111 6.72 -10.47 2.66
C LEU A 111 6.06 -10.30 4.02
N GLU A 112 6.57 -11.00 5.03
CA GLU A 112 6.20 -10.75 6.43
C GLU A 112 7.04 -9.61 6.98
N VAL A 113 6.47 -8.78 7.86
CA VAL A 113 7.20 -7.73 8.54
C VAL A 113 7.81 -8.29 9.82
N PRO A 114 9.15 -8.42 9.90
CA PRO A 114 9.79 -9.03 11.06
C PRO A 114 9.59 -8.18 12.32
N ASP A 115 9.22 -8.84 13.43
CA ASP A 115 9.05 -8.21 14.75
C ASP A 115 8.18 -6.94 14.73
N PHE A 116 7.09 -6.94 13.94
CA PHE A 116 6.24 -5.75 13.74
C PHE A 116 5.83 -5.08 15.05
N ALA A 117 5.38 -5.84 16.05
CA ALA A 117 4.99 -5.31 17.35
C ALA A 117 6.13 -4.63 18.14
N LYS A 118 7.39 -5.05 17.95
CA LYS A 118 8.55 -4.61 18.77
C LYS A 118 9.41 -3.56 18.10
N THR A 119 9.35 -3.45 16.77
CA THR A 119 10.19 -2.51 16.00
C THR A 119 9.85 -1.04 16.29
N SER A 120 10.84 -0.15 16.19
CA SER A 120 10.67 1.31 16.27
C SER A 120 10.32 1.96 14.93
N ILE A 121 10.20 1.17 13.86
CA ILE A 121 9.81 1.68 12.53
C ILE A 121 8.41 2.30 12.61
N GLY A 122 8.30 3.52 12.08
CA GLY A 122 7.08 4.32 12.11
C GLY A 122 6.22 4.14 10.87
N THR A 123 6.85 3.84 9.73
CA THR A 123 6.19 3.71 8.43
C THR A 123 6.87 2.61 7.62
N TYR A 124 6.09 1.86 6.84
CA TYR A 124 6.62 0.97 5.81
C TYR A 124 6.10 1.36 4.43
N PHE A 125 6.85 1.04 3.40
CA PHE A 125 6.39 1.09 2.01
C PHE A 125 7.02 -0.02 1.19
N ILE A 126 6.49 -0.20 -0.02
CA ILE A 126 6.98 -1.18 -0.99
C ILE A 126 7.68 -0.46 -2.13
N LYS A 127 8.77 -1.06 -2.56
CA LYS A 127 9.48 -0.69 -3.78
C LYS A 127 9.57 -1.91 -4.69
N VAL A 128 9.33 -1.71 -5.98
CA VAL A 128 9.39 -2.75 -7.00
C VAL A 128 10.34 -2.30 -8.09
N SER A 129 11.35 -3.12 -8.39
CA SER A 129 12.37 -2.82 -9.40
C SER A 129 12.36 -3.91 -10.46
N ALA A 130 12.35 -3.52 -11.73
CA ALA A 130 12.50 -4.44 -12.87
C ALA A 130 13.99 -4.74 -13.11
N GLU A 131 14.37 -6.01 -13.12
CA GLU A 131 15.78 -6.41 -13.18
C GLU A 131 16.13 -7.17 -14.46
N GLN A 132 15.71 -8.43 -14.60
CA GLN A 132 16.12 -9.26 -15.75
C GLN A 132 15.16 -9.09 -16.94
N SER A 133 13.90 -8.74 -16.69
CA SER A 133 12.87 -8.44 -17.68
C SER A 133 12.01 -7.27 -17.22
N ASP A 134 11.10 -6.84 -18.09
CA ASP A 134 10.02 -5.94 -17.69
C ASP A 134 9.16 -6.57 -16.59
N VAL A 135 8.57 -5.72 -15.76
CA VAL A 135 7.71 -6.09 -14.64
C VAL A 135 6.37 -5.39 -14.78
N VAL A 136 5.28 -6.16 -14.64
CA VAL A 136 3.92 -5.63 -14.57
C VAL A 136 3.46 -5.71 -13.13
N VAL A 137 3.09 -4.57 -12.53
CA VAL A 137 2.54 -4.46 -11.17
C VAL A 137 1.06 -4.14 -11.26
N SER A 138 0.22 -4.84 -10.48
CA SER A 138 -1.23 -4.57 -10.40
C SER A 138 -1.70 -4.15 -9.00
N GLY A 139 -0.75 -3.80 -8.13
CA GLY A 139 -0.99 -3.34 -6.77
C GLY A 139 -0.66 -4.41 -5.73
N GLY A 140 -1.43 -4.43 -4.65
CA GLY A 140 -1.16 -5.33 -3.53
C GLY A 140 -1.98 -4.98 -2.30
N GLN A 141 -1.62 -5.58 -1.17
CA GLN A 141 -2.35 -5.41 0.07
C GLN A 141 -1.50 -5.68 1.30
N TRP A 142 -1.70 -4.86 2.31
CA TRP A 142 -1.27 -5.08 3.68
C TRP A 142 -2.34 -5.87 4.43
N THR A 143 -1.93 -6.92 5.12
CA THR A 143 -2.81 -7.80 5.86
C THR A 143 -2.26 -8.14 7.23
N THR A 144 -3.15 -8.61 8.10
CA THR A 144 -2.81 -9.14 9.42
C THR A 144 -3.56 -10.45 9.66
N THR A 145 -3.03 -11.30 10.54
CA THR A 145 -3.77 -12.44 11.09
C THR A 145 -4.35 -12.14 12.48
N THR A 146 -4.10 -10.95 13.04
CA THR A 146 -4.75 -10.48 14.27
C THR A 146 -6.25 -10.36 14.04
N THR A 147 -7.05 -11.13 14.79
CA THR A 147 -8.50 -11.13 14.69
C THR A 147 -9.10 -9.80 15.17
N ALA A 148 -10.11 -9.31 14.46
CA ALA A 148 -10.89 -8.16 14.92
C ALA A 148 -11.61 -8.50 16.25
N PRO A 149 -11.50 -7.65 17.29
CA PRO A 149 -12.05 -7.97 18.61
C PRO A 149 -13.59 -7.91 18.67
N ARG A 150 -14.23 -7.36 17.63
CA ARG A 150 -15.68 -7.21 17.55
C ARG A 150 -16.14 -7.20 16.09
N GLU A 151 -17.42 -7.51 15.90
CA GLU A 151 -18.12 -7.26 14.64
C GLU A 151 -18.13 -5.76 14.32
N VAL A 152 -17.85 -5.41 13.06
CA VAL A 152 -17.85 -4.02 12.59
C VAL A 152 -19.18 -3.73 11.89
N ARG A 153 -19.95 -2.79 12.44
CA ARG A 153 -21.16 -2.24 11.81
C ARG A 153 -20.97 -0.74 11.61
N LEU A 154 -21.12 -0.28 10.37
CA LEU A 154 -20.93 1.12 9.99
C LEU A 154 -22.30 1.78 9.75
N SER A 155 -22.52 2.93 10.36
CA SER A 155 -23.61 3.84 10.01
C SER A 155 -23.00 5.12 9.42
N LEU A 156 -23.49 5.53 8.25
CA LEU A 156 -23.03 6.74 7.56
C LEU A 156 -24.12 7.81 7.63
N SER A 157 -23.76 9.00 8.11
CA SER A 157 -24.60 10.19 8.08
C SER A 157 -23.89 11.31 7.32
N ILE A 158 -24.55 11.86 6.31
CA ILE A 158 -24.01 12.95 5.48
C ILE A 158 -24.84 14.21 5.74
N THR A 159 -24.30 15.13 6.53
CA THR A 159 -24.92 16.43 6.77
C THR A 159 -24.74 17.33 5.55
N THR A 160 -25.83 17.94 5.08
CA THR A 160 -25.81 18.88 3.96
C THR A 160 -26.87 19.97 4.15
N PHE A 161 -26.64 21.14 3.57
CA PHE A 161 -27.59 22.25 3.51
C PHE A 161 -27.52 22.87 2.12
N ASN A 162 -28.63 22.81 1.36
CA ASN A 162 -28.74 23.34 0.00
C ASN A 162 -27.61 22.89 -0.98
N ARG A 163 -27.12 21.66 -0.84
CA ARG A 163 -26.09 21.05 -1.72
C ARG A 163 -26.43 19.62 -2.13
N GLN A 164 -27.70 19.35 -2.42
CA GLN A 164 -28.22 18.01 -2.72
C GLN A 164 -27.49 17.38 -3.92
N ASP A 165 -27.22 18.15 -4.97
CA ASP A 165 -26.57 17.64 -6.19
C ASP A 165 -25.10 17.27 -5.99
N TYR A 166 -24.44 17.80 -4.94
CA TYR A 166 -23.11 17.34 -4.54
C TYR A 166 -23.15 16.04 -3.74
N VAL A 167 -24.23 15.81 -2.99
CA VAL A 167 -24.36 14.64 -2.11
C VAL A 167 -24.84 13.41 -2.85
N LYS A 168 -25.78 13.55 -3.80
CA LYS A 168 -26.33 12.42 -4.56
C LYS A 168 -25.25 11.52 -5.19
N PRO A 169 -24.21 12.04 -5.87
CA PRO A 169 -23.15 11.19 -6.43
C PRO A 169 -22.33 10.48 -5.35
N THR A 170 -22.10 11.14 -4.20
CA THR A 170 -21.37 10.56 -3.08
C THR A 170 -22.14 9.39 -2.48
N VAL A 171 -23.46 9.56 -2.25
CA VAL A 171 -24.34 8.49 -1.77
C VAL A 171 -24.36 7.33 -2.76
N ALA A 172 -24.51 7.60 -4.06
CA ALA A 172 -24.53 6.56 -5.09
C ALA A 172 -23.23 5.73 -5.10
N LYS A 173 -22.06 6.37 -4.93
CA LYS A 173 -20.77 5.67 -4.83
C LYS A 173 -20.67 4.84 -3.55
N VAL A 174 -21.10 5.35 -2.40
CA VAL A 174 -21.06 4.61 -1.13
C VAL A 174 -21.94 3.36 -1.21
N LEU A 175 -23.13 3.45 -1.81
CA LEU A 175 -24.05 2.33 -1.96
C LEU A 175 -23.48 1.20 -2.84
N GLN A 176 -22.44 1.45 -3.64
CA GLN A 176 -21.75 0.41 -4.41
C GLN A 176 -20.68 -0.33 -3.60
N LEU A 177 -20.37 0.11 -2.37
CA LEU A 177 -19.34 -0.47 -1.50
C LEU A 177 -19.89 -1.45 -0.45
N VAL A 178 -21.22 -1.51 -0.29
CA VAL A 178 -21.97 -2.35 0.64
C VAL A 178 -22.86 -3.31 -0.14
#